data_AF-A0A1W9LZU5-F1
#
_entry.id   AF-A0A1W9LZU5-F1
#
_cell.length_a   1.000
_cell.length_b   1.000
_cell.length_c   1.000
_cell.angle_alpha   90.00
_cell.angle_beta   90.00
_cell.angle_gamma   90.00
#
_symmetry.space_group_name_H-M   'P 1'
#
loop_
_entity.id
_entity.type
_entity.pdbx_description
1 polymer ?
#
loop_
_entity_poly.entity_id
_entity_poly.type
_entity_poly.pdbx_seq_one_letter_code
_entity_poly.pdbx_strand_id
1 'polypeptide(L)'
;MRETLPDGRTPQAILDAARCIGCGLCVSTCPTKSLKLVRKPGPQPEIPSDLVEADMRMARMRGKLKTSDLIRMQVKSKIDRLLSIR
;
A
#
# COMPACT_ATOMS: atom_id res chain seq x y z
N MET A 1 26.54 20.69 -4.60
CA MET A 1 27.03 19.54 -5.39
C MET A 1 25.90 19.08 -6.31
N ARG A 2 25.99 19.39 -7.60
CA ARG A 2 25.18 18.75 -8.66
C ARG A 2 26.14 17.81 -9.37
N GLU A 3 26.18 16.55 -8.96
CA GLU A 3 26.92 15.54 -9.71
C GLU A 3 26.17 15.33 -11.03
N THR A 4 26.83 15.67 -12.12
CA THR A 4 26.41 15.30 -13.47
C THR A 4 26.51 13.79 -13.60
N LEU A 5 25.51 13.15 -14.22
CA LEU A 5 25.60 11.72 -14.54
C LEU A 5 26.81 11.47 -15.46
N PRO A 6 27.36 10.25 -15.51
CA PRO A 6 28.55 9.91 -16.31
C PRO A 6 28.41 10.16 -17.82
N ASP A 7 27.20 10.45 -18.30
CA ASP A 7 26.84 10.82 -19.67
C ASP A 7 26.76 12.34 -19.90
N GLY A 8 27.18 13.16 -18.92
CA GLY A 8 27.19 14.62 -19.01
C GLY A 8 25.82 15.29 -18.85
N ARG A 9 24.75 14.53 -18.55
CA ARG A 9 23.40 15.10 -18.36
C ARG A 9 23.15 15.46 -16.91
N THR A 10 22.31 16.48 -16.71
CA THR A 10 21.77 16.80 -15.39
C THR A 10 20.69 15.79 -15.01
N PRO A 11 20.68 15.24 -13.77
CA PRO A 11 19.61 14.34 -13.33
C PRO A 11 18.25 15.04 -13.40
N GLN A 12 17.32 14.44 -14.14
CA GLN A 12 15.93 14.89 -14.22
C GLN A 12 15.03 13.97 -13.40
N ALA A 13 14.18 14.57 -12.57
CA ALA A 13 13.15 13.83 -11.84
C ALA A 13 11.99 13.50 -12.79
N ILE A 14 11.71 12.21 -12.97
CA ILE A 14 10.61 11.72 -13.81
C ILE A 14 9.52 11.14 -12.89
N LEU A 15 8.28 11.57 -13.10
CA LEU A 15 7.11 11.07 -12.35
C LEU A 15 6.35 10.03 -13.17
N ASP A 16 6.29 8.80 -12.66
CA ASP A 16 5.37 7.78 -13.16
C ASP A 16 4.02 7.89 -12.44
N ALA A 17 3.02 8.44 -13.15
CA ALA A 17 1.68 8.65 -12.62
C ALA A 17 0.90 7.34 -12.36
N ALA A 18 1.27 6.23 -13.01
CA ALA A 18 0.64 4.94 -12.77
C ALA A 18 1.06 4.35 -11.42
N ARG A 19 2.31 4.59 -11.01
CA ARG A 19 2.88 4.13 -9.73
C ARG A 19 2.72 5.11 -8.58
N CYS A 20 2.42 6.37 -8.88
CA CYS A 20 2.23 7.41 -7.86
C CYS A 20 1.01 7.11 -6.98
N ILE A 21 1.25 6.92 -5.68
CA ILE A 21 0.20 6.76 -4.66
C ILE A 21 -0.24 8.08 -4.00
N GLY A 22 0.41 9.20 -4.37
CA GLY A 22 0.06 10.52 -3.85
C GLY A 22 0.47 10.80 -2.40
N CYS A 23 1.56 10.19 -1.90
CA CYS A 23 2.01 10.38 -0.50
C CYS A 23 2.56 11.78 -0.18
N GLY A 24 2.96 12.56 -1.19
CA GLY A 24 3.45 13.93 -1.01
C GLY A 24 4.92 14.08 -0.61
N LEU A 25 5.67 12.98 -0.42
CA LEU A 25 7.07 13.04 0.02
C LEU A 25 7.98 13.82 -0.96
N CYS A 26 7.75 13.69 -2.27
CA CYS A 26 8.53 14.44 -3.27
C CYS A 26 8.29 15.95 -3.19
N VAL A 27 7.09 16.39 -2.79
CA VAL A 27 6.74 17.80 -2.66
C VAL A 27 7.38 18.40 -1.41
N SER A 28 7.36 17.68 -0.29
CA SER A 28 7.92 18.17 0.98
C SER A 28 9.44 18.26 0.96
N THR A 29 10.11 17.33 0.26
CA THR A 29 11.57 17.27 0.18
C THR A 29 12.16 18.13 -0.93
N CYS A 30 11.35 18.64 -1.86
CA CYS A 30 11.81 19.43 -2.99
C CYS A 30 12.41 20.77 -2.52
N PRO A 31 13.74 20.98 -2.63
CA PRO A 31 14.39 22.20 -2.11
C PRO A 31 13.97 23.45 -2.88
N THR A 32 13.65 23.30 -4.17
CA THR A 32 13.20 24.39 -5.05
C THR A 32 11.69 24.60 -5.01
N LYS A 33 10.94 23.78 -4.25
CA LYS A 33 9.47 23.83 -4.14
C LYS A 33 8.77 23.80 -5.52
N SER A 34 9.35 23.11 -6.49
CA SER A 34 8.88 23.10 -7.89
C SER A 34 7.74 22.11 -8.14
N LEU A 35 7.37 21.30 -7.15
CA LEU A 35 6.33 20.27 -7.26
C LEU A 35 5.08 20.68 -6.49
N LYS A 36 3.90 20.26 -6.98
CA LYS A 36 2.60 20.43 -6.31
C LYS A 36 1.86 19.10 -6.30
N LEU A 37 1.25 18.77 -5.16
CA LEU A 37 0.40 17.59 -5.05
C LEU A 37 -1.02 17.93 -5.54
N VAL A 38 -1.50 17.18 -6.50
CA VAL A 38 -2.86 17.31 -7.05
C VAL A 38 -3.62 16.00 -6.87
N ARG A 39 -4.96 16.07 -6.82
CA ARG A 39 -5.80 14.88 -6.78
C ARG A 39 -5.69 14.13 -8.11
N LYS A 40 -5.58 12.80 -8.03
CA LYS A 40 -5.57 11.94 -9.21
C LYS A 40 -6.95 12.01 -9.87
N PRO A 41 -7.04 12.16 -11.21
CA PRO A 41 -8.32 12.08 -11.89
C PRO A 41 -8.90 10.66 -11.78
N GLY A 42 -10.20 10.56 -11.55
CA GLY A 42 -10.93 9.29 -11.49
C GLY A 42 -11.74 9.10 -10.21
N PRO A 43 -12.57 8.04 -10.14
CA PRO A 43 -13.36 7.71 -8.97
C PRO A 43 -12.46 7.27 -7.81
N GLN A 44 -12.70 7.81 -6.63
CA GLN A 44 -12.12 7.34 -5.38
C GLN A 44 -12.81 6.01 -5.01
N PRO A 45 -12.07 4.94 -4.64
CA PRO A 45 -12.69 3.73 -4.14
C PRO A 45 -13.45 4.01 -2.84
N GLU A 46 -14.58 3.34 -2.66
CA GLU A 46 -15.38 3.45 -1.44
C GLU A 46 -14.60 2.92 -0.24
N ILE A 47 -14.57 3.74 0.81
CA ILE A 47 -13.95 3.41 2.08
C ILE A 47 -14.92 2.46 2.80
N PRO A 48 -14.50 1.24 3.16
CA PRO A 48 -15.34 0.30 3.89
C PRO A 48 -15.72 0.88 5.27
N SER A 49 -16.89 0.49 5.79
CA SER A 49 -17.42 1.03 7.04
C SER A 49 -16.60 0.63 8.26
N ASP A 50 -15.90 -0.50 8.18
CA ASP A 50 -15.14 -1.06 9.28
C ASP A 50 -13.89 -1.82 8.81
N LEU A 51 -12.98 -2.04 9.77
CA LEU A 51 -11.71 -2.72 9.53
C LEU A 51 -11.90 -4.19 9.14
N VAL A 52 -12.95 -4.84 9.66
CA VAL A 52 -13.22 -6.26 9.37
C VAL A 52 -13.54 -6.43 7.89
N GLU A 53 -14.39 -5.58 7.33
CA GLU A 53 -14.71 -5.58 5.90
C GLU A 53 -13.48 -5.28 5.06
N ALA A 54 -12.69 -4.26 5.44
CA ALA A 54 -11.46 -3.89 4.75
C ALA A 54 -10.49 -5.08 4.67
N ASP A 55 -10.24 -5.74 5.80
CA ASP A 55 -9.33 -6.87 5.92
C ASP A 55 -9.82 -8.09 5.15
N MET A 56 -11.12 -8.41 5.26
CA MET A 56 -11.71 -9.50 4.48
C MET A 56 -11.64 -9.24 2.98
N ARG A 57 -11.92 -8.01 2.53
CA ARG A 57 -11.79 -7.61 1.12
C ARG A 57 -10.36 -7.79 0.65
N MET A 58 -9.38 -7.32 1.41
CA MET A 58 -7.95 -7.46 1.08
C MET A 58 -7.49 -8.92 1.06
N ALA A 59 -7.93 -9.72 2.03
CA ALA A 59 -7.58 -11.13 2.13
C ALA A 59 -8.14 -11.96 0.96
N ARG A 60 -9.37 -11.64 0.52
CA ARG A 60 -9.98 -12.21 -0.69
C ARG A 60 -9.28 -11.76 -1.96
N MET A 61 -9.02 -10.47 -2.14
CA MET A 61 -8.33 -9.93 -3.33
C MET A 61 -6.93 -10.50 -3.52
N ARG A 62 -6.21 -10.77 -2.42
CA ARG A 62 -4.88 -11.41 -2.47
C ARG A 62 -4.95 -12.91 -2.78
N GLY A 63 -6.13 -13.52 -2.84
CA GLY A 63 -6.34 -14.95 -3.09
C GLY A 63 -5.83 -15.85 -1.95
N LYS A 64 -5.50 -15.29 -0.78
CA LYS A 64 -4.89 -16.00 0.35
C LYS A 64 -5.91 -16.48 1.41
N LEU A 65 -7.19 -16.31 1.14
CA LEU A 65 -8.25 -16.64 2.09
C LEU A 65 -9.35 -17.46 1.42
N LYS A 66 -9.07 -18.75 1.21
CA LYS A 66 -10.09 -19.72 0.79
C LYS A 66 -10.91 -20.16 2.00
N THR A 67 -12.09 -20.72 1.76
CA THR A 67 -12.93 -21.30 2.82
C THR A 67 -12.17 -22.37 3.62
N SER A 68 -11.31 -23.16 2.96
CA SER A 68 -10.42 -24.12 3.63
C SER A 68 -9.44 -23.47 4.60
N ASP A 69 -8.89 -22.31 4.23
CA ASP A 69 -7.94 -21.57 5.07
C ASP A 69 -8.66 -21.02 6.31
N LEU A 70 -9.89 -20.52 6.15
CA LEU A 70 -10.74 -20.07 7.26
C LEU A 70 -11.05 -21.21 8.23
N ILE A 71 -11.45 -22.37 7.72
CA ILE A 71 -11.72 -23.55 8.55
C ILE A 71 -10.46 -23.95 9.32
N ARG A 72 -9.31 -24.02 8.63
CA ARG A 72 -8.02 -24.36 9.24
C ARG A 72 -7.64 -23.34 10.34
N MET A 73 -7.83 -22.05 10.09
CA MET A 73 -7.55 -21.00 11.07
C MET A 73 -8.41 -21.14 12.32
N GLN A 74 -9.71 -21.42 12.17
CA GLN A 74 -10.61 -21.62 13.31
C GLN A 74 -10.24 -22.86 14.14
N VAL A 75 -9.96 -23.98 13.47
CA VAL A 75 -9.54 -25.22 14.13
C VAL A 75 -8.24 -25.01 14.88
N LYS A 76 -7.23 -24.42 14.21
CA LYS A 76 -5.94 -24.13 14.83
C LYS A 76 -6.08 -23.21 16.05
N SER A 77 -6.86 -22.12 15.95
CA SER A 77 -7.06 -21.22 17.09
C SER A 77 -7.74 -21.90 18.27
N LYS A 78 -8.73 -22.76 18.03
CA LYS A 78 -9.40 -23.51 19.11
C LYS A 78 -8.46 -24.52 19.76
N ILE A 79 -7.66 -25.25 18.97
CA ILE A 79 -6.67 -26.18 19.49
C ILE A 79 -5.60 -25.44 20.30
N ASP A 80 -5.02 -24.36 19.75
CA ASP A 80 -3.98 -23.57 20.42
C ASP A 80 -4.49 -23.02 21.77
N ARG A 81 -5.74 -22.52 21.82
CA ARG A 81 -6.39 -22.07 23.07
C ARG A 81 -6.64 -23.21 24.07
N LEU A 82 -7.05 -24.39 23.57
CA LEU A 82 -7.29 -25.55 24.42
C LEU A 82 -5.97 -26.05 25.04
N LEU A 83 -4.91 -26.10 24.24
CA LEU A 83 -3.57 -26.49 24.67
C LEU A 83 -2.92 -25.46 25.58
N SER A 84 -3.30 -24.17 25.52
CA SER A 84 -2.78 -23.15 26.44
C SER A 84 -3.45 -23.13 27.81
N ILE A 85 -4.61 -23.79 27.96
CA ILE A 85 -5.35 -23.87 29.23
C ILE A 85 -4.95 -25.13 30.03
N ARG A 86 -4.30 -26.10 29.38
CA ARG A 86 -3.74 -27.30 30.01
C ARG A 86 -2.29 -27.08 30.42
#